data_AF-A0A953D3Y4-F1
#
_entry.id   AF-A0A953D3Y4-F1
#
_cell.length_a   1.000
_cell.length_b   1.000
_cell.length_c   1.000
_cell.angle_alpha   90.00
_cell.angle_beta   90.00
_cell.angle_gamma   90.00
#
_symmetry.space_group_name_H-M   'P 1'
#
loop_
_entity.id
_entity.type
_entity.pdbx_description
1 polymer ?
#
loop_
_entity_poly.entity_id
_entity_poly.type
_entity_poly.pdbx_seq_one_letter_code
_entity_poly.pdbx_strand_id
1 'polypeptide(L)' 'MPVLGRCVDRFKTAVLDFAGIASVGQAFADEVLRVFRSRNPNVEVVSIQASSEVKRMITRPEALGAEGAG' A
#
# COMPACT_ATOMS: atom_id res chain seq x y z
N MET A 1 20.25 -15.55 -34.88
CA MET A 1 18.89 -15.13 -34.51
C MET A 1 18.30 -16.12 -33.51
N PRO A 2 18.15 -15.74 -32.23
CA PRO A 2 17.05 -16.20 -31.40
C PRO A 2 16.07 -15.04 -31.18
N VAL A 3 14.85 -15.22 -31.67
CA VAL A 3 13.69 -14.46 -31.22
C VAL A 3 13.26 -15.05 -29.88
N LEU A 4 13.41 -14.30 -28.79
CA LEU A 4 12.61 -14.51 -27.59
C LEU A 4 12.17 -13.14 -27.10
N GLY A 5 11.00 -12.74 -27.59
CA GLY A 5 10.20 -11.75 -26.89
C GLY A 5 10.00 -12.22 -25.46
N ARG A 6 10.25 -11.35 -24.50
CA ARG A 6 9.63 -11.45 -23.18
C ARG A 6 8.82 -10.20 -23.00
N CYS A 7 7.51 -10.42 -22.87
CA CYS A 7 6.48 -9.41 -22.75
C CYS A 7 6.89 -8.28 -21.80
N VAL A 8 6.53 -7.07 -22.21
CA VAL A 8 6.26 -5.93 -21.34
C VAL A 8 5.45 -6.44 -20.16
N ASP A 9 6.04 -6.44 -18.97
CA ASP A 9 5.26 -6.34 -17.75
C ASP A 9 6.13 -5.66 -16.69
N ARG A 10 6.06 -4.33 -16.64
CA ARG A 10 6.53 -3.57 -15.47
C ARG A 10 5.57 -2.41 -15.22
N PHE A 11 4.27 -2.69 -15.15
CA PHE A 11 3.37 -1.78 -14.46
C PHE A 11 3.57 -1.98 -12.97
N LYS A 12 4.55 -1.23 -12.44
CA LYS A 12 5.04 -1.29 -11.07
C LYS A 12 4.21 -0.44 -10.11
N THR A 13 2.96 -0.12 -10.40
CA THR A 13 2.19 0.82 -9.57
C THR A 13 0.83 0.26 -9.24
N ALA A 14 0.62 -0.06 -7.96
CA ALA A 14 -0.68 -0.43 -7.43
C ALA A 14 -1.37 0.82 -6.89
N VAL A 15 -2.46 1.22 -7.52
CA VAL A 15 -3.27 2.36 -7.08
C VAL A 15 -4.42 1.83 -6.22
N LEU A 16 -4.43 2.21 -4.95
CA LEU A 16 -5.51 1.91 -4.01
C LEU A 16 -6.45 3.11 -3.94
N ASP A 17 -7.68 2.95 -4.43
CA ASP A 17 -8.72 3.94 -4.30
C ASP A 17 -9.50 3.76 -2.99
N PHE A 18 -9.51 4.80 -2.17
CA PHE A 18 -10.20 4.85 -0.89
C PHE A 18 -11.44 5.77 -0.91
N ALA A 19 -11.98 6.08 -2.10
CA ALA A 19 -13.20 6.85 -2.24
C ALA A 19 -14.35 6.22 -1.42
N GLY A 20 -14.91 6.99 -0.49
CA GLY A 20 -15.99 6.52 0.40
C GLY A 20 -15.54 5.65 1.57
N ILE A 21 -14.24 5.36 1.72
CA ILE A 21 -13.70 4.68 2.89
C ILE A 21 -13.48 5.71 4.00
N ALA A 22 -14.27 5.61 5.08
CA ALA A 22 -14.09 6.46 6.25
C ALA A 22 -12.76 6.15 6.96
N SER A 23 -12.46 4.86 7.12
CA SER A 23 -11.33 4.38 7.90
C SER A 23 -10.90 2.96 7.51
N VAL A 24 -9.64 2.62 7.79
CA VAL A 24 -9.08 1.26 7.59
C VAL A 24 -8.46 0.77 8.90
N GLY A 25 -8.65 -0.52 9.20
CA GLY A 25 -8.08 -1.13 10.40
C GLY A 25 -6.58 -1.39 10.26
N GLN A 26 -5.88 -1.42 11.41
CA GLN A 26 -4.45 -1.72 11.48
C GLN A 26 -4.11 -3.09 10.89
N ALA A 27 -4.95 -4.11 11.10
CA ALA A 27 -4.76 -5.44 10.52
C ALA A 27 -4.87 -5.45 8.98
N PHE A 28 -5.72 -4.59 8.41
CA PHE A 28 -5.83 -4.44 6.96
C PHE A 28 -4.56 -3.80 6.39
N ALA A 29 -4.07 -2.74 7.02
CA ALA A 29 -2.83 -2.10 6.63
C ALA A 29 -1.64 -3.08 6.76
N ASP A 30 -1.54 -3.82 7.85
CA ASP A 30 -0.48 -4.81 8.09
C ASP A 30 -0.52 -5.93 7.05
N GLU A 31 -1.69 -6.51 6.78
CA GLU A 31 -1.81 -7.63 5.86
C GLU A 31 -1.57 -7.21 4.40
N VAL A 32 -2.12 -6.06 3.99
CA VAL A 32 -1.85 -5.49 2.67
C VAL A 32 -0.37 -5.17 2.58
N LEU A 33 0.22 -4.38 3.48
CA LEU A 33 1.62 -3.98 3.37
C LEU A 33 2.59 -5.18 3.44
N ARG A 34 2.37 -6.13 4.35
CA ARG A 34 3.22 -7.32 4.54
C ARG A 34 3.18 -8.24 3.33
N VAL A 35 1.99 -8.57 2.83
CA VAL A 35 1.83 -9.48 1.68
C VAL A 35 2.24 -8.79 0.38
N PHE A 36 1.89 -7.51 0.19
CA PHE A 36 2.23 -6.77 -1.03
C PHE A 36 3.74 -6.55 -1.16
N ARG A 37 4.42 -6.13 -0.08
CA ARG A 37 5.89 -5.96 -0.09
C ARG A 37 6.62 -7.29 -0.28
N SER A 38 6.14 -8.37 0.34
CA SER A 38 6.75 -9.70 0.23
C SER A 38 6.62 -10.26 -1.19
N ARG A 39 5.47 -10.09 -1.84
CA ARG A 39 5.21 -10.64 -3.18
C ARG A 39 5.69 -9.72 -4.31
N ASN A 40 5.76 -8.41 -4.08
CA ASN A 40 6.04 -7.43 -5.11
C ASN A 40 7.05 -6.37 -4.62
N PRO A 41 8.33 -6.72 -4.41
CA PRO A 41 9.36 -5.78 -3.97
C PRO A 41 9.64 -4.66 -4.99
N ASN A 42 9.15 -4.80 -6.21
CA ASN A 42 9.31 -3.82 -7.29
C ASN A 42 8.01 -3.04 -7.59
N VAL A 43 6.97 -3.14 -6.76
CA VAL A 43 5.72 -2.39 -6.94
C VAL A 43 5.64 -1.23 -5.95
N GLU A 44 5.43 -0.04 -6.50
CA GLU A 44 5.06 1.18 -5.81
C GLU A 44 3.56 1.14 -5.48
N VAL A 45 3.20 1.40 -4.23
CA VAL A 45 1.80 1.41 -3.78
C VAL A 45 1.39 2.86 -3.54
N VAL A 46 0.38 3.33 -4.26
CA VAL A 46 -0.11 4.72 -4.21
C VAL A 46 -1.56 4.72 -3.75
N SER A 47 -1.87 5.47 -2.70
CA SER A 47 -3.25 5.66 -2.23
C SER A 47 -3.87 6.93 -2.82
N ILE A 48 -5.02 6.81 -3.47
CA ILE A 48 -5.82 7.94 -3.97
C ILE A 48 -7.14 8.06 -3.19
N GLN A 49 -7.68 9.29 -3.11
CA GLN A 49 -8.95 9.59 -2.44
C GLN A 49 -9.05 9.12 -0.97
N ALA A 50 -7.90 8.87 -0.32
CA ALA A 50 -7.84 8.46 1.08
C ALA A 50 -8.25 9.60 2.02
N SER A 51 -9.15 9.27 2.95
CA SER A 51 -9.52 10.15 4.06
C SER A 51 -8.29 10.45 4.94
N SER A 52 -8.35 11.52 5.73
CA SER A 52 -7.28 11.85 6.68
C SER A 52 -6.99 10.71 7.68
N GLU A 53 -8.01 9.92 8.02
CA GLU A 53 -7.87 8.76 8.91
C GLU A 53 -7.18 7.59 8.20
N VAL A 54 -7.60 7.29 6.97
CA VAL A 54 -6.96 6.27 6.12
C VAL A 54 -5.50 6.62 5.88
N LYS A 55 -5.19 7.88 5.54
CA LYS A 55 -3.81 8.37 5.37
C LYS A 55 -2.97 8.16 6.62
N ARG A 56 -3.52 8.47 7.80
CA ARG A 56 -2.82 8.22 9.08
C ARG A 56 -2.56 6.74 9.31
N MET A 57 -3.52 5.86 8.97
CA MET A 57 -3.37 4.42 9.16
C MET A 57 -2.36 3.79 8.21
N ILE A 58 -2.38 4.14 6.91
CA ILE A 58 -1.44 3.58 5.93
C ILE A 58 -0.03 4.18 6.03
N THR A 59 0.10 5.40 6.56
CA THR A 59 1.40 6.06 6.75
C THR A 59 2.09 5.59 8.02
N ARG A 60 1.34 5.14 9.03
CA ARG A 60 1.91 4.70 10.31
C ARG A 60 2.71 3.43 10.08
N PRO A 61 4.04 3.48 10.11
CA PRO A 61 4.83 2.27 10.19
C PRO A 61 4.54 1.73 11.59
N GLU A 62 4.35 0.43 11.68
CA GLU A 62 4.25 -0.43 12.86
C GLU A 62 5.22 -0.16 14.05
N ALA A 63 6.02 0.92 14.05
CA ALA A 63 7.04 1.24 15.06
C ALA A 63 6.75 2.44 16.00
N LEU A 64 5.64 3.18 15.86
CA LEU A 64 5.31 4.25 16.83
C LEU A 64 3.92 4.06 17.42
N GLY A 65 3.79 3.04 18.26
CA GLY A 65 2.84 3.08 19.37
C GLY A 65 3.38 4.03 20.43
N ALA A 66 2.46 4.71 21.10
CA ALA A 66 2.64 5.68 22.19
C ALA A 66 2.76 7.16 21.78
N GLU A 67 1.99 7.94 22.53
CA GLU A 67 2.07 9.39 22.76
C GLU A 67 1.23 10.27 21.81
N GLY A 68 0.11 10.74 22.37
CA GLY A 68 -0.81 11.65 21.71
C GLY A 68 -2.25 11.55 22.22
N ALA A 69 -2.44 11.42 23.53
CA ALA A 69 -3.73 11.67 24.19
C ALA A 69 -3.47 12.20 25.60
N GLY A 70 -3.81 13.47 25.81
CA GLY A 70 -4.09 14.07 27.13
C GLY A 70 -2.89 14.45 27.96
#